data_AF-A0A3B0YX23-F1
#
_entry.id   AF-A0A3B0YX23-F1
#
_cell.length_a   1.000
_cell.length_b   1.000
_cell.length_c   1.000
_cell.angle_alpha   90.00
_cell.angle_beta   90.00
_cell.angle_gamma   90.00
#
_symmetry.space_group_name_H-M   'P 1'
#
loop_
_entity.id
_entity.type
_entity.pdbx_description
1 polymer ?
#
loop_
_entity_poly.entity_id
_entity_poly.type
_entity_poly.pdbx_seq_one_letter_code
_entity_poly.pdbx_strand_id
1 'polypeptide(L)' 'MTETPSSKRPDAKDIQDAMRRAVEEELERKRKLGHYYVFWQNNKIIIQGDDAPPETHQS' A
#
# COMPACT_ATOMS: atom_id res chain seq x y z
N MET A 1 12.01 -6.25 -43.65
CA MET A 1 12.46 -5.44 -42.50
C MET A 1 11.70 -5.96 -41.29
N THR A 2 12.37 -6.70 -40.42
CA THR A 2 11.74 -7.27 -39.21
C THR A 2 11.86 -6.26 -38.08
N GLU A 3 10.79 -5.51 -37.81
CA GLU A 3 10.72 -4.67 -36.60
C GLU A 3 10.61 -5.57 -35.38
N THR A 4 11.70 -5.63 -34.61
CA THR A 4 11.68 -6.24 -33.29
C THR A 4 10.87 -5.30 -32.39
N PRO A 5 9.80 -5.75 -31.69
CA PRO A 5 9.09 -4.88 -30.77
C PRO A 5 10.06 -4.48 -29.67
N SER A 6 10.44 -3.21 -29.66
CA SER A 6 11.27 -2.60 -28.63
C SER A 6 10.56 -2.79 -27.30
N SER A 7 11.03 -3.79 -26.55
CA SER A 7 10.63 -4.06 -25.18
C SER A 7 11.04 -2.84 -24.36
N LYS A 8 10.14 -1.85 -24.26
CA LYS A 8 10.32 -0.72 -23.36
C LYS A 8 10.41 -1.29 -21.95
N ARG A 9 11.61 -1.25 -21.39
CA ARG A 9 11.81 -1.60 -19.99
C ARG A 9 11.04 -0.59 -19.14
N PRO A 10 10.33 -1.02 -18.09
CA PRO A 10 9.64 -0.10 -17.21
C PRO A 10 10.63 0.93 -16.68
N ASP A 11 10.23 2.20 -16.71
CA ASP A 11 11.03 3.24 -16.08
C ASP A 11 10.84 3.23 -14.55
N ALA A 12 11.61 4.04 -13.84
CA ALA A 12 11.53 4.09 -12.38
C ALA A 12 10.15 4.55 -11.88
N LYS A 13 9.40 5.34 -12.65
CA LYS A 13 8.06 5.80 -12.29
C LYS A 13 7.04 4.69 -12.47
N ASP A 14 7.14 3.93 -13.55
CA ASP A 14 6.29 2.76 -13.79
C ASP A 14 6.40 1.75 -12.63
N ILE A 15 7.62 1.52 -12.13
CA ILE A 15 7.87 0.63 -11.00
C ILE A 15 7.30 1.21 -9.70
N GLN A 16 7.51 2.51 -9.45
CA GLN A 16 6.98 3.18 -8.25
C GLN A 16 5.45 3.14 -8.22
N ASP A 17 4.80 3.40 -9.35
CA ASP A 17 3.35 3.39 -9.46
C ASP A 17 2.79 1.98 -9.30
N ALA A 18 3.46 0.96 -9.86
CA ALA A 18 3.09 -0.44 -9.64
C ALA A 18 3.17 -0.83 -8.15
N MET A 19 4.25 -0.43 -7.46
CA MET A 19 4.41 -0.68 -6.02
C MET A 19 3.32 0.04 -5.21
N ARG A 20 3.02 1.31 -5.53
CA ARG A 20 1.97 2.07 -4.85
C ARG A 20 0.61 1.36 -4.98
N ARG A 21 0.23 0.97 -6.19
CA ARG A 21 -1.03 0.28 -6.46
C ARG A 21 -1.13 -1.05 -5.71
N ALA A 22 -0.07 -1.86 -5.75
CA ALA A 22 -0.05 -3.15 -5.04
C ALA A 22 -0.23 -2.97 -3.52
N VAL A 23 0.37 -1.94 -2.94
CA VAL A 23 0.19 -1.61 -1.51
C VAL A 23 -1.23 -1.12 -1.22
N GLU A 24 -1.78 -0.24 -2.05
CA GLU A 24 -3.15 0.27 -1.92
C GLU A 24 -4.19 -0.86 -2.00
N GLU A 25 -4.05 -1.75 -2.99
CA GLU A 25 -4.95 -2.89 -3.18
C GLU A 25 -4.92 -3.86 -1.98
N GLU A 26 -3.74 -4.18 -1.44
CA GLU A 26 -3.63 -5.07 -0.29
C GLU A 26 -4.19 -4.43 0.99
N LEU A 27 -3.97 -3.13 1.21
CA LEU A 27 -4.57 -2.41 2.33
C LEU A 27 -6.10 -2.38 2.22
N GLU A 28 -6.63 -2.14 1.02
CA GLU A 28 -8.08 -2.16 0.80
C GLU A 28 -8.67 -3.57 1.00
N ARG A 29 -7.97 -4.61 0.55
CA ARG A 29 -8.36 -6.01 0.76
C ARG A 29 -8.41 -6.35 2.25
N LYS A 30 -7.39 -5.95 3.02
CA LYS A 30 -7.35 -6.12 4.48
C LYS A 30 -8.48 -5.36 5.18
N ARG A 31 -8.76 -4.13 4.75
CA ARG A 31 -9.90 -3.34 5.22
C ARG A 31 -11.23 -4.07 4.99
N LYS A 32 -11.45 -4.61 3.78
CA LYS A 32 -12.69 -5.33 3.42
C LYS A 32 -12.89 -6.62 4.21
N LEU A 33 -11.80 -7.24 4.69
CA LEU A 33 -11.84 -8.42 5.55
C LEU A 33 -12.14 -8.09 7.02
N GLY A 34 -12.32 -6.82 7.37
CA GLY A 34 -12.54 -6.38 8.75
C GLY A 34 -11.27 -6.36 9.60
N HIS A 35 -10.10 -6.54 8.99
CA HIS A 35 -8.82 -6.43 9.72
C HIS A 35 -8.42 -4.95 9.86
N TYR A 36 -7.89 -4.60 11.03
CA TYR A 36 -7.22 -3.33 11.23
C TYR A 36 -5.77 -3.40 10.74
N TYR A 37 -5.21 -2.24 10.39
CA TYR A 37 -3.84 -2.08 9.96
C TYR A 37 -3.17 -0.96 10.74
N VAL A 38 -1.89 -1.16 11.03
CA VAL A 38 -1.04 -0.24 11.77
C VAL A 38 0.01 0.28 10.81
N PHE A 39 0.11 1.59 10.66
CA PHE A 39 1.13 2.23 9.84
C PHE A 39 1.77 3.41 10.55
N TRP A 40 3.03 3.68 10.21
CA TRP A 40 3.79 4.79 10.75
C TRP A 40 3.67 5.99 9.83
N GLN A 41 3.18 7.11 10.36
CA GLN A 41 3.08 8.37 9.64
C GLN A 41 3.49 9.51 10.55
N ASN A 42 4.38 10.39 10.08
CA ASN A 42 4.82 11.58 10.82
C ASN A 42 5.30 11.28 12.26
N ASN A 43 6.07 10.20 12.41
CA ASN A 43 6.59 9.74 13.70
C ASN A 43 5.51 9.35 14.73
N LYS A 44 4.29 9.04 14.24
CA LYS A 44 3.17 8.54 15.03
C LYS A 44 2.69 7.21 14.47
N ILE A 45 2.19 6.37 15.36
CA ILE A 45 1.52 5.12 15.01
C ILE A 45 0.07 5.47 14.70
N ILE A 46 -0.40 5.13 13.50
CA ILE A 46 -1.80 5.26 13.12
C ILE A 46 -2.38 3.86 13.00
N ILE A 47 -3.45 3.61 13.74
CA ILE A 47 -4.23 2.37 13.69
C ILE A 47 -5.53 2.69 12.98
N GLN A 48 -5.83 1.97 11.89
CA GLN A 48 -7.04 2.21 11.10
C GLN A 48 -7.74 0.89 10.77
N GLY A 49 -9.05 0.86 10.99
CA GLY A 49 -9.93 -0.28 10.76
C GLY A 49 -11.10 -0.27 11.76
N ASP A 50 -12.24 -0.83 11.37
CA ASP A 50 -13.45 -0.81 12.21
C ASP A 50 -13.30 -1.65 13.49
N ASP A 51 -12.42 -2.65 13.46
CA ASP A 51 -12.07 -3.52 14.60
C ASP A 51 -10.73 -3.11 15.24
N ALA A 52 -10.27 -1.88 14.99
CA ALA A 52 -9.07 -1.36 15.62
C ALA A 52 -9.32 -1.19 17.13
N PRO A 53 -8.38 -1.63 18.00
CA PRO A 53 -8.49 -1.36 19.43
C PRO A 53 -8.54 0.16 19.65
N PRO A 54 -9.38 0.67 20.57
CA PRO A 54 -9.38 2.09 20.91
C PRO A 54 -7.96 2.47 21.33
N GLU A 55 -7.45 3.59 20.80
CA GLU A 55 -6.09 4.08 21.06
C GLU A 55 -5.77 3.90 22.54
N THR A 56 -4.94 2.91 22.83
CA THR A 56 -4.52 2.62 24.19
C THR A 56 -3.64 3.80 24.55
N HIS A 57 -4.19 4.73 25.34
CA HIS A 57 -3.43 5.71 26.08
C HIS A 57 -2.28 4.95 26.76
N GLN A 58 -1.08 5.00 26.16
CA GLN A 58 0.12 4.60 26.87
C GLN A 58 0.29 5.64 27.98
N SER A 59 -0.01 5.20 29.20
CA SER A 59 0.20 5.95 30.44
C SER A 59 1.69 6.09 30.74
#